data_AF-A0A4Z0V880-F1
#
_entry.id   AF-A0A4Z0V880-F1
#
_cell.length_a   1.000
_cell.length_b   1.000
_cell.length_c   1.000
_cell.angle_alpha   90.00
_cell.angle_beta   90.00
_cell.angle_gamma   90.00
#
_symmetry.space_group_name_H-M   'P 1'
#
loop_
_entity.id
_entity.type
_entity.pdbx_description
1 polymer ?
#
loop_
_entity_poly.entity_id
_entity_poly.type
_entity_poly.pdbx_seq_one_letter_code
_entity_poly.pdbx_strand_id
1 'polypeptide(L)'
;MKRNSIIETRRAKVLPEVRQRVDLSFRIVDRIHNILEEQGLKQKDLATMLNKKESEISKWMRGTHNFTIETISLIEKTLGTRILQVVGF
;
A
#
# COMPACT_ATOMS: atom_id res chain seq x y z
N MET A 1 14.51 -14.64 14.73
CA MET A 1 13.12 -14.51 15.25
C MET A 1 12.55 -15.89 15.54
N LYS A 2 12.01 -16.15 16.73
CA LYS A 2 11.44 -17.46 17.10
C LYS A 2 10.21 -17.75 16.22
N ARG A 3 10.21 -18.91 15.54
CA ARG A 3 9.04 -19.43 14.78
C ARG A 3 7.95 -19.82 15.77
N ASN A 4 6.98 -18.93 15.99
CA ASN A 4 5.82 -19.21 16.83
C ASN A 4 4.82 -20.08 16.05
N SER A 5 4.65 -21.35 16.43
CA SER A 5 3.82 -22.33 15.69
C SER A 5 2.35 -21.94 15.55
N ILE A 6 1.83 -21.12 16.48
CA ILE A 6 0.47 -20.58 16.43
C ILE A 6 0.26 -19.67 15.21
N ILE A 7 1.29 -18.91 14.80
CA ILE A 7 1.22 -18.02 13.64
C ILE A 7 1.23 -18.84 12.35
N GLU A 8 2.01 -19.93 12.30
CA GLU A 8 2.09 -20.83 11.15
C GLU A 8 0.80 -21.62 10.94
N THR A 9 0.19 -22.15 12.01
CA THR A 9 -1.10 -22.85 11.95
C THR A 9 -2.24 -21.96 11.46
N ARG A 10 -2.21 -20.66 11.81
CA ARG A 10 -3.18 -19.68 11.29
C ARG A 10 -2.90 -19.32 9.83
N ARG A 11 -1.63 -19.19 9.43
CA ARG A 11 -1.24 -18.95 8.03
C ARG A 11 -1.68 -20.06 7.09
N ALA A 12 -1.65 -21.32 7.54
CA ALA A 12 -2.08 -22.48 6.74
C ALA A 12 -3.58 -22.45 6.37
N LYS A 13 -4.41 -21.68 7.10
CA LYS A 13 -5.85 -21.56 6.85
C LYS A 13 -6.24 -20.32 6.02
N VAL A 14 -5.27 -19.48 5.66
CA VAL A 14 -5.55 -18.29 4.84
C VAL A 14 -5.64 -18.70 3.38
N LEU A 15 -6.75 -18.34 2.72
CA LEU A 15 -6.95 -18.59 1.31
C LEU A 15 -5.80 -17.96 0.48
N PRO A 16 -5.26 -18.65 -0.54
CA PRO A 16 -4.19 -18.12 -1.39
C PRO A 16 -4.50 -16.73 -1.97
N GLU A 17 -5.75 -16.48 -2.35
CA GLU A 17 -6.21 -15.19 -2.88
C GLU A 17 -6.07 -14.04 -1.89
N VAL A 18 -6.39 -14.29 -0.61
CA VAL A 18 -6.23 -13.29 0.44
C VAL A 18 -4.75 -12.95 0.62
N ARG A 19 -3.88 -13.96 0.56
CA ARG A 19 -2.43 -13.76 0.64
C ARG A 19 -1.92 -12.92 -0.53
N GLN A 20 -2.34 -13.24 -1.76
CA GLN A 20 -1.94 -12.51 -2.96
C GLN A 20 -2.41 -11.05 -2.90
N ARG A 21 -3.66 -10.80 -2.47
CA ARG A 21 -4.19 -9.44 -2.31
C ARG A 21 -3.42 -8.62 -1.28
N VAL A 22 -3.09 -9.22 -0.14
CA VAL A 22 -2.32 -8.55 0.91
C VAL A 22 -0.89 -8.26 0.45
N ASP A 23 -0.23 -9.23 -0.20
CA ASP A 23 1.10 -9.04 -0.79
C ASP A 23 1.12 -7.87 -1.79
N LEU A 24 0.14 -7.83 -2.69
CA LEU A 24 -0.01 -6.73 -3.65
C LEU A 24 -0.23 -5.38 -2.95
N SER A 25 -1.06 -5.34 -1.90
CA SER A 25 -1.30 -4.12 -1.11
C SER A 25 -0.01 -3.62 -0.45
N PHE A 26 0.81 -4.50 0.12
CA PHE A 26 2.12 -4.13 0.68
C PHE A 26 3.05 -3.58 -0.40
N ARG A 27 3.14 -4.22 -1.57
CA ARG A 27 3.98 -3.72 -2.67
C ARG A 27 3.55 -2.33 -3.16
N ILE A 28 2.25 -2.05 -3.16
CA ILE A 28 1.71 -0.72 -3.48
C ILE A 28 2.12 0.30 -2.41
N VAL A 29 1.98 -0.05 -1.13
CA VAL A 29 2.40 0.81 -0.01
C VAL A 29 3.89 1.12 -0.09
N ASP A 30 4.73 0.11 -0.28
CA ASP A 30 6.18 0.28 -0.41
C ASP A 30 6.52 1.20 -1.59
N ARG A 31 5.83 1.03 -2.72
CA ARG A 31 6.01 1.90 -3.89
C ARG A 31 5.63 3.35 -3.57
N ILE A 32 4.50 3.59 -2.91
CA ILE A 32 4.11 4.95 -2.51
C ILE A 32 5.14 5.53 -1.53
N HIS A 33 5.60 4.74 -0.57
CA HIS A 33 6.59 5.18 0.40
C HIS A 33 7.89 5.62 -0.28
N ASN A 34 8.41 4.82 -1.22
CA ASN A 34 9.60 5.17 -2.00
C ASN A 34 9.41 6.47 -2.80
N ILE A 35 8.26 6.66 -3.45
CA ILE A 35 7.96 7.90 -4.18
C ILE A 35 7.96 9.11 -3.23
N LEU A 36 7.38 8.97 -2.04
CA LEU A 36 7.40 10.04 -1.03
C LEU A 36 8.83 10.36 -0.59
N GLU A 37 9.65 9.34 -0.32
CA GLU A 37 11.06 9.54 0.05
C GLU A 37 11.88 10.20 -1.07
N GLU A 38 11.71 9.76 -2.32
CA GLU A 38 12.34 10.35 -3.51
C GLU A 38 11.99 11.85 -3.67
N GLN A 39 10.77 12.23 -3.30
CA GLN A 39 10.29 13.63 -3.35
C GLN A 39 10.53 14.41 -2.04
N GLY A 40 11.12 13.81 -1.02
CA GLY A 40 11.32 14.44 0.30
C GLY A 40 10.02 14.69 1.07
N LEU A 41 8.93 14.00 0.72
CA LEU A 41 7.61 14.11 1.32
C LEU A 41 7.42 13.09 2.44
N LYS A 42 6.55 13.42 3.39
CA LYS A 42 6.09 12.52 4.46
C LYS A 42 4.63 12.13 4.23
N GLN A 43 4.16 11.10 4.94
CA GLN A 43 2.77 10.64 4.86
C GLN A 43 1.75 11.73 5.20
N LYS A 44 2.07 12.64 6.13
CA LYS A 44 1.25 13.81 6.45
C LYS A 44 1.10 14.76 5.25
N ASP A 45 2.14 14.89 4.43
CA ASP A 45 2.13 15.80 3.28
C ASP A 45 1.25 15.21 2.19
N LEU A 46 1.33 13.89 1.98
CA LEU A 46 0.38 13.17 1.12
C LEU A 46 -1.08 13.35 1.58
N ALA A 47 -1.33 13.30 2.89
CA ALA A 47 -2.66 13.55 3.44
C ALA A 47 -3.17 14.96 3.11
N THR A 48 -2.32 15.98 3.29
CA THR A 48 -2.63 17.37 2.92
C THR A 48 -2.87 17.51 1.42
N MET A 49 -2.03 16.94 0.58
CA MET A 49 -2.16 17.01 -0.89
C MET A 49 -3.43 16.31 -1.41
N LEU A 50 -3.87 15.25 -0.75
CA LEU A 50 -5.12 14.55 -1.07
C LEU A 50 -6.36 15.15 -0.40
N ASN A 51 -6.20 16.19 0.43
CA ASN A 51 -7.25 16.73 1.28
C ASN A 51 -7.95 15.65 2.13
N LYS A 52 -7.13 14.77 2.73
CA LYS A 52 -7.54 13.63 3.56
C LYS A 52 -6.99 13.77 4.97
N LYS A 53 -7.59 13.03 5.91
CA LYS A 53 -7.05 12.94 7.28
C LYS A 53 -5.79 12.10 7.29
N GLU A 54 -4.78 12.51 8.05
CA GLU A 54 -3.55 11.74 8.24
C GLU A 54 -3.82 10.33 8.78
N SER A 55 -4.86 10.16 9.61
CA SER A 55 -5.30 8.85 10.11
C SER A 55 -5.87 7.94 9.03
N GLU A 56 -6.38 8.48 7.92
CA GLU A 56 -6.84 7.71 6.76
C GLU A 56 -5.64 7.22 5.94
N ILE A 57 -4.68 8.10 5.65
CA ILE A 57 -3.43 7.73 4.96
C ILE A 57 -2.61 6.73 5.80
N SER A 58 -2.53 6.94 7.11
CA SER A 58 -1.92 6.00 8.05
C SER A 58 -2.59 4.63 8.06
N LYS A 59 -3.88 4.52 7.69
CA LYS A 59 -4.55 3.22 7.54
C LYS A 59 -4.19 2.58 6.20
N TRP A 60 -4.06 3.37 5.13
CA TRP A 60 -3.63 2.89 3.82
C TRP A 60 -2.23 2.27 3.89
N MET A 61 -1.31 2.94 4.58
CA MET A 61 0.10 2.50 4.73
C MET A 61 0.30 1.26 5.62
N ARG A 62 -0.75 0.69 6.22
CA ARG A 62 -0.64 -0.55 7.01
C ARG A 62 -0.63 -1.83 6.17
N GLY A 63 -0.82 -1.73 4.85
CA GLY A 63 -0.79 -2.87 3.91
C GLY A 63 -2.00 -3.80 3.97
N THR A 64 -3.00 -3.48 4.80
CA THR A 64 -4.29 -4.21 4.86
C THR A 64 -5.42 -3.48 4.14
N HIS A 65 -5.14 -2.29 3.61
CA HIS A 65 -6.10 -1.50 2.87
C HIS A 65 -6.29 -2.07 1.46
N ASN A 66 -7.54 -2.05 0.99
CA ASN A 66 -7.88 -2.43 -0.37
C ASN A 66 -7.82 -1.19 -1.27
N PHE A 67 -6.73 -1.03 -2.01
CA PHE A 67 -6.60 0.07 -2.96
C PHE A 67 -7.48 -0.17 -4.19
N THR A 68 -8.43 0.73 -4.44
CA THR A 68 -9.17 0.76 -5.70
C THR A 68 -8.33 1.43 -6.79
N ILE A 69 -8.62 1.12 -8.06
CA ILE A 69 -7.95 1.80 -9.19
C ILE A 69 -8.14 3.31 -9.12
N GLU A 70 -9.33 3.78 -8.74
CA GLU A 70 -9.61 5.21 -8.52
C GLU A 70 -8.69 5.84 -7.48
N THR A 71 -8.47 5.16 -6.34
CA THR A 71 -7.58 5.64 -5.28
C THR A 71 -6.13 5.71 -5.77
N ILE A 72 -5.68 4.69 -6.51
CA ILE A 72 -4.33 4.65 -7.07
C ILE A 72 -4.14 5.80 -8.07
N SER A 73 -5.06 5.94 -9.04
CA SER A 73 -5.03 7.02 -10.03
C SER A 73 -5.02 8.40 -9.39
N LEU A 74 -5.78 8.59 -8.30
CA LEU A 74 -5.77 9.83 -7.54
C LEU A 74 -4.39 10.11 -6.94
N ILE A 75 -3.78 9.11 -6.27
CA ILE A 75 -2.44 9.27 -5.69
C ILE A 75 -1.40 9.52 -6.78
N GLU A 76 -1.45 8.80 -7.90
CA GLU A 76 -0.54 8.99 -9.04
C GLU A 76 -0.65 10.42 -9.60
N LYS A 77 -1.87 10.94 -9.76
CA LYS A 77 -2.11 12.31 -10.21
C LYS A 77 -1.56 13.33 -9.21
N THR A 78 -1.75 13.09 -7.91
CA THR A 78 -1.29 13.98 -6.84
C THR A 78 0.23 14.00 -6.71
N LEU A 79 0.89 12.85 -6.85
CA LEU A 79 2.34 12.72 -6.76
C LEU A 79 3.06 12.94 -8.11
N GLY A 80 2.30 13.07 -9.21
CA GLY A 80 2.84 13.17 -10.57
C GLY A 80 3.68 11.96 -10.99
N THR A 81 3.56 10.84 -10.29
CA THR A 81 4.44 9.67 -10.43
C THR A 81 3.61 8.39 -10.45
N ARG A 82 3.99 7.46 -11.32
CA ARG A 82 3.28 6.19 -11.52
C ARG A 82 3.61 5.18 -10.41
N ILE A 83 2.56 4.58 -9.84
CA ILE A 83 2.59 3.53 -8.83
C ILE A 83 2.46 2.16 -9.50
N LEU A 84 1.51 1.99 -10.44
CA LEU A 84 1.27 0.73 -11.11
C LEU A 84 1.56 0.79 -12.61
N GLN A 85 2.18 -0.27 -13.13
CA GLN A 85 2.43 -0.46 -14.55
C GLN A 85 1.90 -1.82 -15.00
N VAL A 86 1.19 -1.85 -16.12
CA VAL A 86 0.81 -3.09 -16.80
C VAL A 86 2.00 -3.54 -17.64
N VAL A 87 2.47 -4.77 -17.42
CA VAL A 87 3.54 -5.39 -18.21
C VAL A 87 2.93 -6.21 -19.34
N GLY A 88 3.37 -5.97 -20.57
CA GLY A 88 2.93 -6.70 -21.76
C GLY A 88 2.18 -5.83 -22.77
N PHE A 89 2.95 -5.29 -23.72
CA PHE A 89 2.51 -4.89 -25.06
C PHE A 89 3.68 -5.17 -26.01
#